data_AF-A0A941NV06-F1
#
_entry.id   AF-A0A941NV06-F1
#
_cell.length_a   1.000
_cell.length_b   1.000
_cell.length_c   1.000
_cell.angle_alpha   90.00
_cell.angle_beta   90.00
_cell.angle_gamma   90.00
#
_symmetry.space_group_name_H-M   'P 1'
#
loop_
_entity.id
_entity.type
_entity.pdbx_description
1 polymer ?
#
loop_
_entity_poly.entity_id
_entity_poly.type
_entity_poly.pdbx_seq_one_letter_code
_entity_poly.pdbx_strand_id
1 'polypeptide(L)'
;MKKIISALFLCLYAGFVHAAGPYDGIWTIDDLPEAGYLMISENNGRLIFVGLNPPDYDGSRRWGASWGDIKDGTARLTRLINDNIDAVTDVVFTSPTTLTLTQRSCRPININYSCSLPNGVTYTASKIW
;
A
#
# COMPACT_ATOMS: atom_id res chain seq x y z
N MET A 1 -0.60 -34.55 -34.62
CA MET A 1 -1.83 -34.15 -33.87
C MET A 1 -1.66 -34.22 -32.35
N LYS A 2 -1.17 -35.32 -31.75
CA LYS A 2 -0.96 -35.41 -30.27
C LYS A 2 -0.07 -34.31 -29.65
N LYS A 3 0.99 -33.88 -30.35
CA LYS A 3 1.91 -32.84 -29.86
C LYS A 3 1.29 -31.43 -29.80
N ILE A 4 0.26 -31.15 -30.61
CA ILE A 4 -0.43 -29.86 -30.64
C ILE A 4 -1.40 -29.74 -29.45
N ILE A 5 -2.02 -30.86 -29.04
CA ILE A 5 -2.94 -30.91 -27.89
C ILE A 5 -2.19 -30.65 -26.58
N SER A 6 -0.97 -31.16 -26.42
CA SER A 6 -0.15 -30.91 -25.22
C SER A 6 0.32 -29.46 -25.11
N ALA A 7 0.57 -28.76 -26.23
CA ALA A 7 0.95 -27.35 -26.23
C ALA A 7 -0.24 -26.44 -25.84
N LEU A 8 -1.47 -26.78 -26.27
CA LEU A 8 -2.67 -26.04 -25.87
C LEU A 8 -2.95 -26.15 -24.36
N PHE A 9 -2.67 -27.31 -23.76
CA PHE A 9 -2.84 -27.52 -22.32
C PHE A 9 -1.85 -26.68 -21.49
N LEU A 10 -0.62 -26.51 -21.95
CA LEU A 10 0.37 -25.65 -21.26
C LEU A 10 0.00 -24.17 -21.29
N CYS A 11 -0.61 -23.68 -22.38
CA CYS A 11 -1.11 -22.30 -22.44
C CYS A 11 -2.35 -22.05 -21.57
N LEU A 12 -3.15 -23.09 -21.28
CA LEU A 12 -4.29 -23.01 -20.34
C LEU A 12 -3.84 -23.03 -18.87
N TYR A 13 -2.64 -23.54 -18.59
CA TYR A 13 -2.01 -23.53 -17.26
C TYR A 13 -1.14 -22.28 -17.01
N ALA A 14 -0.94 -21.41 -17.98
CA ALA A 14 -0.44 -20.05 -17.75
C ALA A 14 -1.53 -19.15 -17.11
N GLY A 15 -2.41 -19.77 -16.32
CA GLY A 15 -3.47 -19.11 -15.59
C GLY A 15 -2.83 -18.16 -14.59
N PHE A 16 -2.94 -16.88 -14.94
CA PHE A 16 -3.01 -15.76 -14.03
C PHE A 16 -2.01 -15.82 -12.86
N VAL A 17 -0.86 -15.19 -13.06
CA VAL A 17 -0.17 -14.58 -11.93
C VAL A 17 -1.11 -13.49 -11.40
N HIS A 18 -2.07 -13.90 -10.56
CA HIS A 18 -2.99 -12.98 -9.91
C HIS A 18 -2.12 -12.12 -9.00
N ALA A 19 -2.00 -10.84 -9.33
CA ALA A 19 -2.18 -9.82 -8.31
C ALA A 19 -3.37 -10.29 -7.45
N ALA A 20 -3.10 -10.60 -6.19
CA ALA A 20 -4.04 -11.21 -5.28
C ALA A 20 -5.23 -10.27 -4.98
N GLY A 21 -5.13 -8.99 -5.35
CA GLY A 21 -6.27 -8.07 -5.49
C GLY A 21 -6.10 -7.04 -6.62
N PRO A 22 -7.19 -6.35 -7.03
CA PRO A 22 -7.17 -5.34 -8.09
C PRO A 22 -6.30 -4.12 -7.75
N TYR A 23 -5.93 -3.95 -6.48
CA TYR A 23 -5.19 -2.81 -5.96
C TYR A 23 -3.70 -3.07 -5.80
N ASP A 24 -3.24 -4.32 -5.98
CA ASP A 24 -1.83 -4.67 -5.86
C ASP A 24 -0.97 -3.88 -6.84
N GLY A 25 0.20 -3.47 -6.38
CA GLY A 25 1.13 -2.71 -7.20
C GLY A 25 1.97 -1.71 -6.42
N ILE A 26 2.73 -0.91 -7.15
CA ILE A 26 3.49 0.21 -6.63
C ILE A 26 2.71 1.49 -6.92
N TRP A 27 2.66 2.37 -5.93
CA TRP A 27 1.90 3.60 -5.92
C TRP A 27 2.79 4.76 -5.48
N THR A 28 2.44 5.96 -5.91
CA THR A 28 3.07 7.22 -5.47
C THR A 28 2.00 8.17 -4.96
N ILE A 29 2.34 8.98 -3.95
CA ILE A 29 1.49 10.09 -3.52
C ILE A 29 1.75 11.26 -4.47
N ASP A 30 0.71 11.73 -5.16
CA ASP A 30 0.87 12.65 -6.29
C ASP A 30 1.46 14.00 -5.84
N ASP A 31 1.02 14.50 -4.68
CA ASP A 31 1.42 15.80 -4.13
C ASP A 31 2.63 15.72 -3.16
N LEU A 32 3.16 14.52 -2.89
CA LEU A 32 4.33 14.30 -2.01
C LEU A 32 5.30 13.29 -2.63
N PRO A 33 6.02 13.65 -3.70
CA PRO A 33 6.99 12.76 -4.33
C PRO A 33 8.13 12.35 -3.39
N GLU A 34 8.47 13.16 -2.39
CA GLU A 34 9.47 12.84 -1.36
C GLU A 34 9.04 11.73 -0.40
N ALA A 35 7.73 11.48 -0.27
CA ALA A 35 7.21 10.32 0.45
C ALA A 35 7.60 9.00 -0.23
N GLY A 36 8.04 9.05 -1.49
CA GLY A 36 8.51 7.90 -2.24
C GLY A 36 7.37 6.97 -2.64
N TYR A 37 7.62 5.66 -2.52
CA TYR A 37 6.73 4.64 -3.03
C TYR A 37 5.97 3.91 -1.92
N LEU A 38 4.72 3.59 -2.23
CA LEU A 38 3.88 2.67 -1.47
C LEU A 38 3.73 1.40 -2.28
N MET A 39 3.91 0.25 -1.65
CA MET A 39 3.57 -1.05 -2.23
C MET A 39 2.29 -1.55 -1.55
N ILE A 40 1.31 -1.91 -2.36
CA ILE A 40 0.05 -2.49 -1.90
C ILE A 40 0.03 -3.96 -2.30
N SER A 41 -0.36 -4.80 -1.37
CA SER A 41 -0.67 -6.20 -1.63
C SER A 41 -1.94 -6.58 -0.88
N GLU A 42 -2.82 -7.30 -1.54
CA GLU A 42 -4.06 -7.82 -0.99
C GLU A 42 -3.98 -9.34 -0.82
N ASN A 43 -4.59 -9.89 0.22
CA ASN A 43 -4.83 -11.32 0.32
C ASN A 43 -6.16 -11.56 1.04
N ASN A 44 -7.14 -12.15 0.36
CA ASN A 44 -8.46 -12.48 0.93
C ASN A 44 -9.13 -11.30 1.64
N GLY A 45 -9.16 -10.12 1.01
CA GLY A 45 -9.79 -8.92 1.59
C GLY A 45 -8.96 -8.24 2.68
N ARG A 46 -7.68 -8.57 2.82
CA ARG A 46 -6.74 -7.91 3.73
C ARG A 46 -5.64 -7.21 2.93
N LEU A 47 -5.49 -5.91 3.15
CA LEU A 47 -4.44 -5.10 2.54
C LEU A 47 -3.23 -5.03 3.44
N ILE A 48 -2.06 -5.03 2.81
CA ILE A 48 -0.78 -4.65 3.41
C ILE A 48 -0.24 -3.48 2.58
N PHE A 49 0.03 -2.38 3.26
CA PHE A 49 0.68 -1.20 2.70
C PHE A 49 2.10 -1.16 3.24
N VAL A 50 3.08 -1.16 2.35
CA VAL A 50 4.48 -0.99 2.70
C VAL A 50 4.96 0.32 2.11
N GLY A 51 5.38 1.25 2.96
CA GLY A 51 5.82 2.58 2.54
C GLY A 51 7.25 2.84 2.98
N LEU A 52 8.01 3.53 2.14
CA LEU A 52 9.29 4.08 2.55
C LEU A 52 9.05 5.41 3.26
N ASN A 53 9.17 5.43 4.59
CA ASN A 53 8.89 6.63 5.36
C ASN A 53 9.78 7.81 4.92
N PRO A 54 9.33 9.06 5.16
CA PRO A 54 10.22 10.22 5.13
C PRO A 54 11.46 9.98 6.00
N PRO A 55 12.58 10.69 5.76
CA PRO A 55 13.76 10.57 6.60
C PRO A 55 13.42 10.78 8.08
N ASP A 56 13.93 9.89 8.92
CA ASP A 56 13.84 9.99 10.38
C ASP A 56 14.79 11.07 10.92
N TYR A 57 14.81 11.26 12.25
CA TYR A 57 15.67 12.26 12.90
C TYR A 57 17.17 12.10 12.57
N ASP A 58 17.63 10.87 12.35
CA ASP A 58 19.01 10.55 11.97
C ASP A 58 19.29 10.69 10.46
N GLY A 59 18.30 11.16 9.69
CA GLY A 59 18.38 11.30 8.23
C GLY A 59 18.24 9.99 7.45
N SER A 60 18.12 8.84 8.13
CA SER A 60 17.91 7.56 7.47
C SER A 60 16.43 7.35 7.13
N ARG A 61 16.15 6.63 6.04
CA ARG A 61 14.78 6.22 5.68
C ARG A 61 14.56 4.78 6.09
N ARG A 62 13.40 4.50 6.68
CA ARG A 62 13.00 3.17 7.12
C ARG A 62 11.71 2.75 6.45
N TRP A 63 11.59 1.45 6.21
CA TRP A 63 10.34 0.87 5.73
C TRP A 63 9.35 0.75 6.87
N GLY A 64 8.13 1.22 6.64
CA GLY A 64 6.98 0.97 7.50
C GLY A 64 5.98 0.09 6.77
N ALA A 65 5.20 -0.65 7.54
CA ALA A 65 4.06 -1.40 7.06
C ALA A 65 2.82 -1.12 7.91
N SER A 66 1.69 -0.97 7.24
CA SER A 66 0.36 -0.91 7.82
C SER A 66 -0.55 -1.90 7.12
N TRP A 67 -1.67 -2.22 7.75
CA TRP A 67 -2.57 -3.25 7.27
C TRP A 67 -4.01 -2.96 7.72
N GLY A 68 -4.96 -3.52 6.98
CA GLY A 68 -6.38 -3.38 7.29
C GLY A 68 -7.23 -4.24 6.38
N ASP A 69 -8.46 -4.51 6.79
CA ASP A 69 -9.42 -5.24 5.97
C ASP A 69 -10.09 -4.25 5.00
N ILE A 70 -10.19 -4.64 3.73
CA ILE A 70 -10.86 -3.87 2.68
C ILE A 70 -12.30 -4.33 2.53
N LYS A 71 -13.20 -3.36 2.41
CA LYS A 71 -14.60 -3.58 2.08
C LYS A 71 -15.10 -2.42 1.23
N ASP A 72 -15.74 -2.75 0.10
CA ASP A 72 -16.33 -1.76 -0.81
C ASP A 72 -15.34 -0.65 -1.21
N GLY A 73 -14.09 -1.04 -1.52
CA GLY A 73 -13.02 -0.11 -1.91
C GLY A 73 -12.45 0.75 -0.77
N THR A 74 -12.84 0.49 0.48
CA THR A 74 -12.40 1.28 1.65
C THR A 74 -11.65 0.40 2.64
N ALA A 75 -10.58 0.92 3.24
CA ALA A 75 -9.84 0.25 4.30
C ALA A 75 -9.37 1.23 5.38
N ARG A 76 -9.39 0.77 6.63
CA ARG A 76 -8.77 1.44 7.78
C ARG A 76 -7.44 0.75 8.06
N LEU A 77 -6.35 1.41 7.73
CA LEU A 77 -5.01 0.90 7.98
C LEU A 77 -4.56 1.24 9.40
N THR A 78 -3.99 0.23 10.06
CA THR A 78 -3.33 0.37 11.36
C THR A 78 -1.90 -0.14 11.25
N ARG A 79 -1.04 0.22 12.19
CA ARG A 79 0.36 -0.20 12.20
C ARG A 79 0.50 -1.73 12.18
N LEU A 80 1.31 -2.25 11.26
CA LEU A 80 1.75 -3.65 11.24
C LEU A 80 3.20 -3.74 11.75
N ILE A 81 4.11 -3.10 11.02
CA ILE A 81 5.54 -2.99 11.38
C ILE A 81 5.94 -1.53 11.23
N ASN A 82 6.14 -0.86 12.36
CA ASN A 82 6.82 0.43 12.42
C ASN A 82 7.31 0.56 13.87
N ASP A 83 8.61 0.75 14.07
CA ASP A 83 9.19 0.69 15.41
C ASP A 83 8.88 1.95 16.23
N ASN A 84 8.54 3.07 15.58
CA ASN A 84 8.58 4.37 16.24
C ASN A 84 7.32 5.24 16.06
N ILE A 85 6.35 4.84 15.22
CA ILE A 85 5.11 5.60 15.00
C ILE A 85 3.90 4.67 14.94
N ASP A 86 2.86 5.02 15.69
CA ASP A 86 1.51 4.45 15.60
C ASP A 86 0.60 5.38 14.82
N ALA A 87 0.36 5.05 13.55
CA ALA A 87 -0.47 5.81 12.64
C ALA A 87 -1.70 5.00 12.21
N VAL A 88 -2.81 5.72 12.06
CA VAL A 88 -4.07 5.20 11.55
C VAL A 88 -4.42 5.99 10.31
N THR A 89 -4.64 5.30 9.20
CA THR A 89 -4.90 5.92 7.90
C THR A 89 -6.15 5.32 7.28
N ASP A 90 -7.08 6.17 6.88
CA ASP A 90 -8.21 5.76 6.03
C ASP A 90 -7.75 5.79 4.57
N VAL A 91 -8.08 4.73 3.84
CA VAL A 91 -7.83 4.60 2.40
C VAL A 91 -9.14 4.36 1.68
N VAL A 92 -9.35 5.08 0.58
CA VAL A 92 -10.50 4.90 -0.32
C VAL A 92 -9.98 4.77 -1.75
N PHE A 93 -10.11 3.60 -2.34
CA PHE A 93 -9.83 3.37 -3.75
C PHE A 93 -10.96 3.96 -4.60
N THR A 94 -10.60 4.92 -5.45
CA THR A 94 -11.55 5.56 -6.38
C THR A 94 -11.57 4.88 -7.74
N SER A 95 -10.51 4.13 -8.07
CA SER A 95 -10.43 3.24 -9.23
C SER A 95 -9.37 2.15 -8.98
N PRO A 96 -9.16 1.19 -9.90
CA PRO A 96 -8.05 0.23 -9.80
C PRO A 96 -6.65 0.88 -9.79
N THR A 97 -6.54 2.16 -10.18
CA THR A 97 -5.26 2.87 -10.34
C THR A 97 -5.20 4.19 -9.57
N THR A 98 -6.24 4.56 -8.81
CA THR A 98 -6.28 5.79 -8.02
C THR A 98 -6.90 5.55 -6.66
N LEU A 99 -6.35 6.18 -5.63
CA LEU A 99 -6.88 6.14 -4.27
C LEU A 99 -6.70 7.48 -3.57
N THR A 100 -7.42 7.66 -2.47
CA THR A 100 -7.17 8.71 -1.50
C THR A 100 -6.73 8.11 -0.17
N LEU A 101 -5.84 8.80 0.53
CA LEU A 101 -5.34 8.42 1.85
C LEU A 101 -5.45 9.60 2.82
N THR A 102 -6.02 9.35 4.00
CA THR A 102 -6.24 10.37 5.03
C THR A 102 -5.72 9.85 6.36
N GLN A 103 -4.66 10.47 6.88
CA GLN A 103 -4.17 10.15 8.22
C GLN A 103 -5.19 10.61 9.26
N ARG A 104 -5.72 9.69 10.06
CA ARG A 104 -6.71 9.98 11.11
C ARG A 104 -6.05 10.32 12.42
N SER A 105 -5.01 9.59 12.76
CA SER A 105 -4.19 9.82 13.93
C SER A 105 -2.77 9.38 13.65
N CYS A 106 -1.82 10.03 14.30
CA CYS A 106 -0.45 9.60 14.35
C CYS A 106 0.13 9.96 15.71
N ARG A 107 0.77 8.98 16.34
CA ARG A 107 1.41 9.10 17.64
C ARG A 107 2.81 8.50 17.57
N PRO A 108 3.86 9.29 17.82
CA PRO A 108 5.19 8.73 18.03
C PRO A 108 5.19 7.80 19.23
N ILE A 109 5.68 6.58 19.05
CA ILE A 109 5.98 5.62 20.13
C ILE A 109 7.31 6.03 20.78
N ASN A 110 8.24 6.54 19.98
CA ASN A 110 9.53 7.08 20.40
C ASN A 110 9.53 8.61 20.31
N ILE A 111 10.00 9.28 21.35
CA ILE A 111 9.98 10.75 21.46
C ILE A 111 10.85 11.46 20.42
N ASN A 112 11.84 10.77 19.84
CA ASN A 112 12.71 11.33 18.82
C ASN A 112 12.07 11.34 17.41
N TYR A 113 10.85 10.83 17.28
CA TYR A 113 10.15 10.73 16.01
C TYR A 113 8.96 11.68 15.99
N SER A 114 8.64 12.18 14.80
CA SER A 114 7.52 13.07 14.58
C SER A 114 6.64 12.54 13.45
N CYS A 115 5.36 12.89 13.51
CA CYS A 115 4.41 12.62 12.44
C CYS A 115 4.60 13.65 11.34
N SER A 116 5.18 13.24 10.21
CA SER A 116 5.45 14.15 9.10
C SER A 116 4.18 14.60 8.37
N LEU A 117 3.14 13.78 8.38
CA LEU A 117 1.85 14.11 7.76
C LEU A 117 0.88 14.66 8.81
N PRO A 118 0.13 15.73 8.51
CA PRO A 118 -0.95 16.23 9.36
C PRO A 118 -2.15 15.29 9.39
N ASN A 119 -2.82 15.20 10.53
CA ASN A 119 -4.09 14.48 10.65
C ASN A 119 -5.22 15.23 9.94
N GLY A 120 -6.10 14.49 9.27
CA GLY A 120 -7.29 15.01 8.60
C GLY A 120 -7.06 15.53 7.18
N VAL A 121 -5.81 15.61 6.71
CA VAL A 121 -5.50 15.97 5.33
C VAL A 121 -5.59 14.72 4.45
N THR A 122 -6.29 14.87 3.32
CA THR A 122 -6.44 13.84 2.30
C THR A 122 -5.43 14.07 1.20
N TYR A 123 -4.73 13.00 0.81
CA TYR A 123 -3.82 12.99 -0.32
C TYR A 123 -4.33 12.02 -1.39
N THR A 124 -4.01 12.31 -2.65
CA THR A 124 -4.27 11.41 -3.77
C THR A 124 -3.01 10.60 -4.07
N ALA A 125 -3.20 9.34 -4.43
CA ALA A 125 -2.13 8.49 -4.91
C ALA A 125 -2.54 7.74 -6.17
N SER A 126 -1.56 7.58 -7.05
CA SER A 126 -1.71 6.92 -8.35
C SER A 126 -0.86 5.65 -8.41
N LYS A 127 -1.41 4.59 -9.00
CA LYS A 127 -0.67 3.35 -9.29
C LYS A 127 0.28 3.60 -10.45
N ILE A 128 1.54 3.19 -10.29
CA ILE A 128 2.60 3.36 -11.28
C ILE A 128 3.16 2.03 -11.80
N TRP A 129 2.88 0.92 -11.12
CA TRP A 129 3.24 -0.44 -11.56
C TRP A 129 2.27 -1.46 -11.00
#